data_AF-A0A6L6LNB1-F1
#
_entry.id   AF-A0A6L6LNB1-F1
#
_cell.length_a   1.000
_cell.length_b   1.000
_cell.length_c   1.000
_cell.angle_alpha   90.00
_cell.angle_beta   90.00
_cell.angle_gamma   90.00
#
_symmetry.space_group_name_H-M   'P 1'
#
loop_
_entity.id
_entity.type
_entity.pdbx_description
1 polymer ?
#
loop_
_entity_poly.entity_id
_entity_poly.type
_entity_poly.pdbx_seq_one_letter_code
_entity_poly.pdbx_strand_id
1 'polypeptide(L)'
;MLGLPKSTELNQPLPKTAIYARFQMNAAEKAKIDADISRIVIVNEVSAAKLNLAPGKIVQMFFVLQVQLKRKEFSEKTLITLSKLIPQNMVLLLEHEGQAKLAVYHTTLLQTLWCDPSALALSLKGLTMDAVWENVIIQIGGIQMQSGNTLEQQIALDEQRTKLEKEIARLEKLARAEKQPKKKFELVQKINVLKKESGGER
;
A
#
# COMPACT_ATOMS: atom_id res chain seq x y z
N MET A 1 -4.05 -1.29 -18.47
CA MET A 1 -4.29 -1.99 -17.20
C MET A 1 -5.00 -1.08 -16.21
N LEU A 2 -4.44 0.05 -15.76
CA LEU A 2 -5.07 0.88 -14.70
C LEU A 2 -6.14 1.90 -15.14
N GLY A 3 -6.49 1.98 -16.43
CA GLY A 3 -7.46 2.96 -16.94
C GLY A 3 -6.99 4.42 -16.91
N LEU A 4 -5.68 4.66 -16.77
CA LEU A 4 -5.10 6.01 -16.76
C LEU A 4 -5.12 6.65 -18.16
N PRO A 5 -5.14 8.00 -18.26
CA PRO A 5 -5.09 8.68 -19.56
C PRO A 5 -3.80 8.35 -20.33
N LYS A 6 -3.92 8.18 -21.65
CA LYS A 6 -2.78 7.88 -22.54
C LYS A 6 -1.67 8.94 -22.47
N SER A 7 -2.00 10.20 -22.17
CA SER A 7 -1.02 11.28 -21.99
C SER A 7 -0.02 11.03 -20.85
N THR A 8 -0.34 10.11 -19.94
CA THR A 8 0.51 9.76 -18.80
C THR A 8 1.50 8.63 -19.10
N GLU A 9 1.36 7.90 -20.21
CA GLU A 9 2.20 6.75 -20.53
C GLU A 9 3.65 7.17 -20.80
N LEU A 10 4.62 6.43 -20.25
CA LEU A 10 6.06 6.69 -20.41
C LEU A 10 6.87 5.45 -20.79
N ASN A 11 6.54 4.28 -20.23
CA ASN A 11 7.20 2.98 -20.48
C ASN A 11 8.75 3.02 -20.42
N GLN A 12 9.29 3.69 -19.40
CA GLN A 12 10.74 3.82 -19.22
C GLN A 12 11.27 2.77 -18.24
N PRO A 13 12.17 1.86 -18.66
CA PRO A 13 12.81 0.92 -17.74
C PRO A 13 13.59 1.66 -16.65
N LEU A 14 13.50 1.18 -15.42
CA LEU A 14 14.29 1.67 -14.30
C LEU A 14 15.25 0.56 -13.85
N PRO A 15 16.50 0.55 -14.34
CA PRO A 15 17.47 -0.48 -13.98
C PRO A 15 17.72 -0.50 -12.47
N LYS A 16 17.67 -1.68 -11.86
CA LYS A 16 17.96 -1.84 -10.43
C LYS A 16 19.34 -1.31 -10.06
N THR A 17 20.33 -1.48 -10.94
CA THR A 17 21.68 -0.93 -10.79
C THR A 17 21.69 0.59 -10.66
N ALA A 18 20.84 1.30 -11.39
CA ALA A 18 20.70 2.75 -11.30
C ALA A 18 20.11 3.17 -9.94
N ILE A 19 19.12 2.42 -9.43
CA ILE A 19 18.56 2.63 -8.09
C ILE A 19 19.66 2.41 -7.04
N TYR A 20 20.40 1.30 -7.13
CA TYR A 20 21.46 0.95 -6.18
C TYR A 20 22.57 1.99 -6.12
N ALA A 21 22.98 2.51 -7.29
CA ALA A 21 24.04 3.51 -7.40
C ALA A 21 23.58 4.87 -6.87
N ARG A 22 22.38 5.31 -7.25
CA ARG A 22 21.84 6.62 -6.85
C ARG A 22 21.61 6.73 -5.34
N PHE A 23 21.22 5.63 -4.70
CA PHE A 23 20.84 5.62 -3.28
C PHE A 23 21.86 4.94 -2.36
N GLN A 24 23.05 4.60 -2.87
CA GLN A 24 24.17 4.07 -2.08
C GLN A 24 23.78 2.87 -1.18
N MET A 25 22.96 1.97 -1.70
CA MET A 25 22.44 0.83 -0.93
C MET A 25 23.57 -0.11 -0.48
N ASN A 26 23.41 -0.74 0.68
CA ASN A 26 24.36 -1.76 1.14
C ASN A 26 24.09 -3.13 0.48
N ALA A 27 25.03 -4.07 0.63
CA ALA A 27 24.94 -5.38 -0.01
C ALA A 27 23.69 -6.18 0.41
N ALA A 28 23.29 -6.09 1.68
CA ALA A 28 22.14 -6.82 2.21
C ALA A 28 20.81 -6.29 1.64
N GLU A 29 20.69 -4.97 1.45
CA GLU A 29 19.50 -4.36 0.85
C GLU A 29 19.40 -4.68 -0.64
N LYS A 30 20.52 -4.62 -1.38
CA LYS A 30 20.57 -5.04 -2.79
C LYS A 30 20.14 -6.49 -2.95
N ALA A 31 20.67 -7.39 -2.12
CA ALA A 31 20.32 -8.80 -2.15
C ALA A 31 18.82 -9.05 -1.93
N LYS A 32 18.17 -8.29 -1.03
CA LYS A 32 16.71 -8.39 -0.81
C LYS A 32 15.92 -7.94 -2.03
N ILE A 33 16.27 -6.80 -2.62
CA ILE A 33 15.61 -6.33 -3.85
C ILE A 33 15.84 -7.32 -5.00
N ASP A 34 17.04 -7.86 -5.15
CA ASP A 34 17.33 -8.83 -6.21
C ASP A 34 16.63 -10.17 -6.02
N ALA A 35 16.38 -10.59 -4.78
CA ALA A 35 15.61 -11.78 -4.46
C ALA A 35 14.11 -11.59 -4.74
N ASP A 36 13.56 -10.41 -4.47
CA ASP A 36 12.12 -10.14 -4.59
C ASP A 36 11.72 -9.64 -5.99
N ILE A 37 12.56 -8.82 -6.63
CA ILE A 37 12.20 -8.03 -7.81
C ILE A 37 12.99 -8.49 -9.04
N SER A 38 12.25 -8.85 -10.08
CA SER A 38 12.78 -9.18 -11.41
C SER A 38 13.08 -7.91 -12.20
N ARG A 39 12.07 -7.04 -12.37
CA ARG A 39 12.14 -5.87 -13.24
C ARG A 39 11.31 -4.71 -12.67
N ILE A 40 11.77 -3.49 -12.92
CA ILE A 40 11.03 -2.25 -12.60
C ILE A 40 10.93 -1.41 -13.88
N VAL A 41 9.73 -0.91 -14.18
CA VAL A 41 9.44 -0.02 -15.31
C VAL A 41 8.55 1.11 -14.83
N ILE A 42 8.89 2.34 -15.17
CA ILE A 42 8.01 3.50 -15.02
C ILE A 42 7.03 3.46 -16.17
N VAL A 43 5.79 3.05 -15.90
CA VAL A 43 4.76 2.90 -16.93
C VAL A 43 3.98 4.19 -17.14
N ASN A 44 3.79 4.97 -16.08
CA ASN A 44 3.12 6.27 -16.17
C ASN A 44 3.83 7.34 -15.35
N GLU A 45 3.78 8.56 -15.87
CA GLU A 45 4.04 9.80 -15.15
C GLU A 45 2.76 10.63 -15.17
N VAL A 46 2.20 10.86 -13.98
CA VAL A 46 0.96 11.61 -13.80
C VAL A 46 1.31 12.98 -13.23
N SER A 47 1.16 14.02 -14.05
CA SER A 47 1.49 15.39 -13.70
C SER A 47 0.34 16.34 -14.00
N ALA A 48 0.35 17.50 -13.34
CA ALA A 48 -0.67 18.54 -13.53
C ALA A 48 -0.83 18.92 -15.01
N ALA A 49 0.28 19.07 -15.73
CA ALA A 49 0.31 19.39 -17.15
C ALA A 49 -0.34 18.30 -18.01
N LYS A 50 -0.07 17.02 -17.73
CA LYS A 50 -0.62 15.88 -18.49
C LYS A 50 -2.11 15.65 -18.26
N LEU A 51 -2.62 16.13 -17.12
CA LEU A 51 -4.04 16.04 -16.74
C LEU A 51 -4.83 17.32 -16.99
N ASN A 52 -4.19 18.41 -17.45
CA ASN A 52 -4.79 19.74 -17.53
C ASN A 52 -5.40 20.20 -16.18
N LEU A 53 -4.70 19.94 -15.07
CA LEU A 53 -5.09 20.31 -13.72
C LEU A 53 -4.18 21.39 -13.16
N ALA A 54 -4.64 22.06 -12.10
CA ALA A 54 -3.79 22.93 -11.32
C ALA A 54 -2.70 22.10 -10.59
N PRO A 55 -1.44 22.57 -10.54
CA PRO A 55 -0.43 21.99 -9.68
C PRO A 55 -0.90 21.96 -8.22
N GLY A 56 -0.55 20.90 -7.50
CA GLY A 56 -0.74 20.83 -6.07
C GLY A 56 0.29 21.70 -5.34
N LYS A 57 -0.04 22.09 -4.11
CA LYS A 57 0.88 22.76 -3.20
C LYS A 57 1.97 21.80 -2.73
N ILE A 58 1.64 20.52 -2.57
CA ILE A 58 2.53 19.48 -2.05
C ILE A 58 2.95 18.54 -3.19
N VAL A 59 2.00 18.15 -4.04
CA VAL A 59 2.20 17.17 -5.10
C VAL A 59 2.15 17.85 -6.46
N GLN A 60 3.25 17.79 -7.20
CA GLN A 60 3.29 18.26 -8.59
C GLN A 60 3.06 17.13 -9.60
N MET A 61 3.59 15.94 -9.28
CA MET A 61 3.45 14.74 -10.07
C MET A 61 3.69 13.50 -9.20
N PHE A 62 3.22 12.36 -9.68
CA PHE A 62 3.58 11.05 -9.15
C PHE A 62 3.82 10.06 -10.30
N PHE A 63 4.55 8.98 -10.03
CA PHE A 63 4.81 7.93 -11.01
C PHE A 63 4.03 6.65 -10.70
N VAL A 64 3.79 5.86 -11.74
CA VAL A 64 3.36 4.48 -11.59
C VAL A 64 4.51 3.57 -12.02
N LEU A 65 4.99 2.77 -11.08
CA LEU A 65 6.06 1.81 -11.31
C LEU A 65 5.45 0.41 -11.39
N GLN A 66 5.56 -0.22 -12.55
CA GLN A 66 5.32 -1.65 -12.69
C GLN A 66 6.53 -2.41 -12.16
N VAL A 67 6.29 -3.28 -11.20
CA VAL A 67 7.29 -4.08 -10.50
C VAL A 67 6.95 -5.55 -10.69
N GLN A 68 7.74 -6.23 -11.53
CA GLN A 68 7.62 -7.67 -11.71
C GLN A 68 8.30 -8.37 -10.55
N LEU A 69 7.53 -9.11 -9.75
CA LEU A 69 8.02 -9.87 -8.61
C LEU A 69 8.41 -11.30 -9.02
N LYS A 70 9.47 -11.80 -8.41
CA LYS A 70 9.95 -13.19 -8.58
C LYS A 70 9.15 -14.19 -7.76
N ARG A 71 8.53 -13.74 -6.66
CA ARG A 71 7.75 -14.55 -5.72
C ARG A 71 6.57 -13.74 -5.18
N LYS A 72 5.50 -14.43 -4.85
CA LYS A 72 4.29 -13.82 -4.27
C LYS A 72 4.54 -13.34 -2.83
N GLU A 73 5.29 -14.12 -2.06
CA GLU A 73 5.75 -13.77 -0.71
C GLU A 73 7.01 -12.90 -0.78
N PHE A 74 6.81 -11.60 -0.94
CA PHE A 74 7.89 -10.61 -0.84
C PHE A 74 7.88 -9.93 0.52
N SER A 75 9.01 -9.34 0.90
CA SER A 75 9.11 -8.57 2.14
C SER A 75 8.52 -7.17 1.94
N GLU A 76 7.50 -6.79 2.71
CA GLU A 76 6.95 -5.43 2.70
C GLU A 76 8.01 -4.36 2.97
N LYS A 77 9.03 -4.69 3.77
CA LYS A 77 10.18 -3.81 4.01
C LYS A 77 10.89 -3.46 2.71
N THR A 78 10.92 -4.36 1.73
CA THR A 78 11.52 -4.12 0.41
C THR A 78 10.78 -3.01 -0.33
N LEU A 79 9.44 -3.01 -0.30
CA LEU A 79 8.62 -1.97 -0.92
C LEU A 79 8.74 -0.63 -0.19
N ILE A 80 8.76 -0.66 1.14
CA ILE A 80 8.96 0.54 1.96
C ILE A 80 10.33 1.15 1.66
N THR A 81 11.39 0.34 1.64
CA THR A 81 12.73 0.80 1.26
C THR A 81 12.70 1.40 -0.14
N LEU A 82 12.16 0.70 -1.15
CA LEU A 82 12.08 1.22 -2.51
C LEU A 82 11.35 2.58 -2.58
N SER A 83 10.22 2.70 -1.87
CA SER A 83 9.40 3.92 -1.87
C SER A 83 10.04 5.07 -1.11
N LYS A 84 10.79 4.79 -0.04
CA LYS A 84 11.52 5.82 0.74
C LYS A 84 12.78 6.29 0.04
N LEU A 85 13.42 5.43 -0.75
CA LEU A 85 14.65 5.76 -1.44
C LEU A 85 14.40 6.82 -2.51
N ILE A 86 13.33 6.68 -3.29
CA ILE A 86 12.99 7.64 -4.34
C ILE A 86 12.12 8.74 -3.71
N PRO A 87 12.61 9.99 -3.60
CA PRO A 87 11.89 11.08 -2.93
C PRO A 87 10.79 11.66 -3.83
N GLN A 88 9.88 10.79 -4.27
CA GLN A 88 8.77 11.14 -5.13
C GLN A 88 7.59 10.21 -4.84
N ASN A 89 6.38 10.77 -4.88
CA ASN A 89 5.15 10.00 -4.80
C ASN A 89 5.10 8.97 -5.92
N MET A 90 4.73 7.74 -5.56
CA MET A 90 4.59 6.66 -6.52
C MET A 90 3.53 5.64 -6.11
N VAL A 91 2.89 5.08 -7.13
CA VAL A 91 2.08 3.88 -7.03
C VAL A 91 2.91 2.72 -7.58
N LEU A 92 3.02 1.65 -6.81
CA LEU A 92 3.65 0.40 -7.24
C LEU A 92 2.56 -0.55 -7.76
N LEU A 93 2.61 -0.87 -9.04
CA LEU A 93 1.85 -1.97 -9.64
C LEU A 93 2.71 -3.24 -9.53
N LEU A 94 2.37 -4.10 -8.57
CA LEU A 94 3.10 -5.33 -8.30
C LEU A 94 2.48 -6.46 -9.09
N GLU A 95 3.29 -7.19 -9.87
CA GLU A 95 2.83 -8.28 -10.71
C GLU A 95 3.58 -9.58 -10.41
N HIS A 96 2.85 -10.69 -10.36
CA HIS A 96 3.41 -12.02 -10.18
C HIS A 96 2.46 -13.08 -10.77
N GLU A 97 2.98 -13.95 -11.64
CA GLU A 97 2.23 -15.09 -12.22
C GLU A 97 0.82 -14.76 -12.72
N GLY A 98 0.68 -13.65 -13.46
CA GLY A 98 -0.60 -13.23 -14.03
C GLY A 98 -1.57 -12.58 -13.04
N GLN A 99 -1.18 -12.38 -11.78
CA GLN A 99 -1.90 -11.60 -10.79
C GLN A 99 -1.22 -10.26 -10.55
N ALA A 100 -2.00 -9.27 -10.13
CA ALA A 100 -1.50 -7.95 -9.79
C ALA A 100 -2.14 -7.38 -8.53
N LYS A 101 -1.45 -6.43 -7.89
CA LYS A 101 -2.00 -5.56 -6.85
C LYS A 101 -1.33 -4.19 -6.86
N LEU A 102 -1.99 -3.20 -6.28
CA LEU A 102 -1.44 -1.86 -6.10
C LEU A 102 -0.89 -1.69 -4.69
N ALA A 103 0.19 -0.93 -4.57
CA ALA A 103 0.74 -0.49 -3.29
C ALA A 103 1.16 0.98 -3.35
N VAL A 104 1.01 1.69 -2.24
CA VAL A 104 1.49 3.06 -2.06
C VAL A 104 2.07 3.22 -0.65
N TYR A 105 3.19 3.91 -0.55
CA TYR A 105 3.75 4.30 0.74
C TYR A 105 3.40 5.77 1.01
N HIS A 106 2.75 6.03 2.13
CA HIS A 106 2.47 7.38 2.63
C HIS A 106 3.08 7.56 4.02
N THR A 107 2.29 7.42 5.08
CA THR A 107 2.75 7.23 6.46
C THR A 107 3.04 5.76 6.75
N THR A 108 2.26 4.87 6.14
CA THR A 108 2.39 3.42 6.17
C THR A 108 2.28 2.85 4.75
N LEU A 109 2.56 1.55 4.60
CA LEU A 109 2.39 0.86 3.34
C LEU A 109 0.93 0.41 3.19
N LEU A 110 0.22 1.00 2.24
CA LEU A 110 -1.15 0.66 1.87
C LEU A 110 -1.14 -0.21 0.62
N GLN A 111 -2.00 -1.23 0.58
CA GLN A 111 -2.03 -2.20 -0.51
C GLN A 111 -3.43 -2.73 -0.78
N THR A 112 -3.72 -3.03 -2.04
CA THR A 112 -4.90 -3.80 -2.42
C THR A 112 -4.66 -5.30 -2.26
N LEU A 113 -5.74 -6.09 -2.36
CA LEU A 113 -5.65 -7.53 -2.54
C LEU A 113 -5.11 -7.86 -3.94
N TRP A 114 -4.58 -9.08 -4.08
CA TRP A 114 -4.24 -9.65 -5.38
C TRP A 114 -5.51 -9.90 -6.19
N CYS A 115 -5.51 -9.45 -7.45
CA CYS A 115 -6.60 -9.69 -8.39
C CYS A 115 -6.06 -9.84 -9.82
N ASP A 116 -6.97 -10.06 -10.76
CA ASP A 116 -6.64 -10.05 -12.18
C ASP A 116 -6.20 -8.62 -12.60
N PRO A 117 -5.10 -8.46 -13.36
CA PRO A 117 -4.62 -7.15 -13.81
C PRO A 117 -5.65 -6.33 -14.61
N SER A 118 -6.61 -6.98 -15.28
CA SER A 118 -7.69 -6.31 -16.00
C SER A 118 -8.76 -5.70 -15.08
N ALA A 119 -8.87 -6.18 -13.84
CA ALA A 119 -9.80 -5.66 -12.84
C ALA A 119 -9.23 -4.45 -12.08
N LEU A 120 -7.92 -4.22 -12.14
CA LEU A 120 -7.30 -3.06 -11.51
C LEU A 120 -7.64 -1.79 -12.26
N ALA A 121 -8.17 -0.80 -11.55
CA ALA A 121 -8.41 0.53 -12.08
C ALA A 121 -8.01 1.58 -11.04
N LEU A 122 -7.50 2.72 -11.50
CA LEU A 122 -7.20 3.86 -10.66
C LEU A 122 -7.90 5.09 -11.23
N SER A 123 -8.94 5.55 -10.55
CA SER A 123 -9.62 6.77 -10.95
C SER A 123 -8.82 7.98 -10.48
N LEU A 124 -8.55 8.95 -11.36
CA LEU A 124 -7.91 10.20 -10.98
C LEU A 124 -8.99 11.26 -10.75
N LYS A 125 -9.41 11.48 -9.49
CA LYS A 125 -10.42 12.48 -9.15
C LYS A 125 -9.83 13.59 -8.28
N GLY A 126 -10.05 14.83 -8.66
CA GLY A 126 -9.59 16.00 -7.91
C GLY A 126 -9.44 17.22 -8.82
N LEU A 127 -9.52 18.42 -8.23
CA LEU A 127 -9.32 19.68 -8.96
C LEU A 127 -7.85 20.13 -8.96
N THR A 128 -7.03 19.56 -8.08
CA THR A 128 -5.59 19.80 -7.96
C THR A 128 -4.85 18.47 -7.87
N MET A 129 -3.53 18.49 -8.12
CA MET A 129 -2.72 17.28 -7.95
C MET A 129 -2.67 16.77 -6.50
N ASP A 130 -2.81 17.63 -5.49
CA ASP A 130 -2.92 17.19 -4.10
C ASP A 130 -4.18 16.33 -3.91
N ALA A 131 -5.33 16.82 -4.40
CA ALA A 131 -6.61 16.12 -4.31
C ALA A 131 -6.60 14.79 -5.11
N VAL A 132 -5.97 14.80 -6.29
CA VAL A 132 -5.79 13.57 -7.09
C VAL A 132 -4.93 12.56 -6.33
N TRP A 133 -3.84 12.99 -5.70
CA TRP A 133 -2.96 12.10 -4.94
C TRP A 133 -3.66 11.53 -3.70
N GLU A 134 -4.37 12.35 -2.95
CA GLU A 134 -5.20 11.89 -1.82
C GLU A 134 -6.25 10.87 -2.27
N ASN A 135 -6.93 11.13 -3.40
CA ASN A 135 -7.89 10.20 -3.98
C ASN A 135 -7.26 8.84 -4.38
N VAL A 136 -6.01 8.84 -4.84
CA VAL A 136 -5.24 7.62 -5.14
C VAL A 136 -4.94 6.85 -3.86
N ILE A 137 -4.49 7.52 -2.80
CA ILE A 137 -4.22 6.90 -1.50
C ILE A 137 -5.48 6.24 -0.93
N ILE A 138 -6.61 6.96 -0.96
CA ILE A 138 -7.90 6.46 -0.48
C ILE A 138 -8.32 5.18 -1.22
N GLN A 139 -8.19 5.15 -2.55
CA GLN A 139 -8.54 3.98 -3.35
C GLN A 139 -7.64 2.77 -3.05
N ILE A 140 -6.33 2.96 -2.98
CA ILE A 140 -5.38 1.86 -2.73
C ILE A 140 -5.48 1.35 -1.29
N GLY A 141 -5.71 2.25 -0.34
CA GLY A 141 -5.89 1.92 1.07
C GLY A 141 -7.26 1.34 1.42
N GLY A 142 -8.23 1.40 0.50
CA GLY A 142 -9.62 1.02 0.81
C GLY A 142 -10.25 1.88 1.91
N ILE A 143 -9.79 3.13 2.03
CA ILE A 143 -10.10 4.02 3.14
C ILE A 143 -11.52 4.56 2.99
N GLN A 144 -12.33 4.47 4.04
CA GLN A 144 -13.63 5.11 4.11
C GLN A 144 -13.50 6.41 4.90
N MET A 145 -13.48 7.54 4.19
CA MET A 145 -13.37 8.86 4.84
C MET A 145 -14.57 9.13 5.73
N GLN A 146 -14.34 9.28 7.02
CA GLN A 146 -15.34 9.77 7.97
C GLN A 146 -15.38 11.29 7.97
N SER A 147 -16.58 11.87 8.08
CA SER A 147 -16.77 13.33 8.05
C SER A 147 -15.96 14.00 9.14
N GLY A 148 -15.10 14.95 8.75
CA GLY A 148 -14.28 15.75 9.67
C GLY A 148 -12.88 15.21 9.96
N ASN A 149 -12.53 14.00 9.52
CA ASN A 149 -11.18 13.45 9.67
C ASN A 149 -10.26 13.89 8.52
N THR A 150 -8.97 14.09 8.82
CA THR A 150 -7.93 14.14 7.78
C THR A 150 -7.58 12.73 7.29
N LEU A 151 -6.94 12.64 6.13
CA LEU A 151 -6.45 11.38 5.58
C LEU A 151 -5.55 10.63 6.57
N GLU A 152 -4.60 11.32 7.20
CA GLU A 152 -3.65 10.72 8.15
C GLU A 152 -4.36 10.20 9.39
N GLN A 153 -5.34 10.95 9.90
CA GLN A 153 -6.15 10.52 11.04
C GLN A 153 -6.93 9.25 10.69
N GLN A 154 -7.56 9.20 9.50
CA GLN A 154 -8.30 8.01 9.08
C GLN A 154 -7.38 6.80 8.88
N ILE A 155 -6.21 6.98 8.26
CA ILE A 155 -5.20 5.91 8.12
C ILE A 155 -4.78 5.37 9.48
N ALA A 156 -4.53 6.24 10.46
CA ALA A 156 -4.11 5.83 11.80
C ALA A 156 -5.22 5.05 12.52
N LEU A 157 -6.48 5.50 12.40
CA LEU A 157 -7.65 4.80 12.96
C LEU A 157 -7.84 3.42 12.34
N ASP A 158 -7.77 3.31 11.02
CA ASP A 158 -7.92 2.04 10.29
C ASP A 158 -6.79 1.05 10.65
N GLU A 159 -5.56 1.55 10.82
CA GLU A 159 -4.43 0.73 11.28
C GLU A 159 -4.63 0.20 12.70
N GLN A 160 -5.08 1.05 13.63
CA GLN A 160 -5.39 0.64 15.00
C GLN A 160 -6.50 -0.42 15.03
N ARG A 161 -7.57 -0.22 14.27
CA ARG A 161 -8.66 -1.19 14.13
C ARG A 161 -8.16 -2.53 13.60
N THR A 162 -7.35 -2.50 12.55
CA THR A 162 -6.77 -3.72 11.95
C THR A 162 -5.88 -4.47 12.95
N LYS A 163 -5.11 -3.76 13.78
CA LYS A 163 -4.28 -4.38 14.83
C LYS A 163 -5.13 -5.07 15.90
N LEU A 164 -6.19 -4.41 16.36
CA LEU A 164 -7.13 -4.99 17.33
C LEU A 164 -7.81 -6.24 16.77
N GLU A 165 -8.32 -6.18 15.53
CA GLU A 165 -8.98 -7.31 14.87
C GLU A 165 -8.04 -8.52 14.72
N LYS A 166 -6.77 -8.29 14.35
CA LYS A 166 -5.75 -9.36 14.28
C LYS A 166 -5.48 -9.99 15.64
N GLU A 167 -5.38 -9.18 16.70
CA GLU A 167 -5.15 -9.70 18.05
C GLU A 167 -6.36 -10.48 18.57
N ILE A 168 -7.58 -9.99 18.30
CA ILE A 168 -8.83 -10.71 18.59
C ILE A 168 -8.82 -12.07 17.88
N ALA A 169 -8.54 -12.11 16.57
CA ALA A 169 -8.51 -13.36 15.81
C ALA A 169 -7.45 -14.34 16.33
N ARG A 170 -6.27 -13.83 16.74
CA ARG A 170 -5.21 -14.63 17.37
C ARG A 170 -5.69 -15.25 18.68
N LEU A 171 -6.27 -14.44 19.57
CA LEU A 171 -6.78 -14.90 20.87
C LEU A 171 -7.95 -15.87 20.69
N GLU A 172 -8.85 -15.66 19.73
CA GLU A 172 -9.95 -16.58 19.41
C GLU A 172 -9.45 -17.93 18.93
N LYS A 173 -8.36 -17.97 18.14
CA LYS A 173 -7.72 -19.21 17.72
C LYS A 173 -7.11 -19.94 18.92
N LEU A 174 -6.43 -19.21 19.81
CA LEU A 174 -5.86 -19.77 21.04
C LEU A 174 -6.94 -20.32 21.97
N ALA A 175 -8.02 -19.58 22.18
CA ALA A 175 -9.13 -19.97 23.05
C ALA A 175 -9.85 -21.23 22.55
N ARG A 176 -9.94 -21.42 21.22
CA ARG A 176 -10.51 -22.64 20.61
C ARG A 176 -9.62 -23.86 20.79
N ALA A 177 -8.30 -23.69 20.79
CA ALA A 177 -7.33 -24.77 20.97
C ALA A 177 -7.07 -25.14 22.45
N GLU A 178 -7.40 -24.25 23.38
CA GLU A 178 -7.15 -24.45 24.81
C GLU A 178 -8.11 -25.47 25.45
N LYS A 179 -7.52 -26.43 26.18
CA LYS A 179 -8.24 -27.51 26.88
C LYS A 179 -8.52 -27.18 28.34
N GLN A 180 -7.68 -26.36 28.98
CA GLN A 180 -7.84 -25.99 30.38
C GLN A 180 -8.95 -24.93 30.54
N PRO A 181 -10.05 -25.22 31.27
CA PRO A 181 -11.20 -24.31 31.35
C PRO A 181 -10.85 -22.91 31.87
N LYS A 182 -9.97 -22.83 32.87
CA LYS A 182 -9.54 -21.56 33.48
C LYS A 182 -8.81 -20.66 32.47
N LYS A 183 -7.84 -21.21 31.73
CA LYS A 183 -7.08 -20.45 30.70
C LYS A 183 -7.97 -20.04 29.53
N LYS A 184 -8.89 -20.92 29.11
CA LYS A 184 -9.88 -20.58 28.08
C LYS A 184 -10.75 -19.41 28.50
N PHE A 185 -11.21 -19.39 29.75
CA PHE A 185 -12.00 -18.29 30.30
C PHE A 185 -11.22 -16.97 30.31
N GLU A 186 -9.95 -16.97 30.74
CA GLU A 186 -9.08 -15.79 30.71
C GLU A 186 -8.88 -15.25 29.28
N LEU A 187 -8.70 -16.13 28.29
CA LEU A 187 -8.58 -15.74 26.88
C LEU A 187 -9.88 -15.09 26.36
N VAL A 188 -11.05 -15.65 26.69
CA VAL A 188 -12.35 -15.09 26.31
C VAL A 188 -12.59 -13.73 26.98
N GLN A 189 -12.18 -13.55 28.23
CA GLN A 189 -12.26 -12.24 28.89
C GLN A 189 -11.43 -11.18 28.17
N LYS A 190 -10.19 -11.50 27.79
CA LYS A 190 -9.33 -10.59 27.01
C LYS A 190 -9.95 -10.25 25.66
N ILE A 191 -10.51 -11.23 24.95
CA ILE A 191 -11.23 -11.01 23.68
C ILE A 191 -12.39 -10.02 23.87
N ASN A 192 -13.18 -10.18 24.94
CA ASN A 192 -14.33 -9.31 25.20
C ASN A 192 -13.92 -7.86 25.53
N VAL A 193 -12.79 -7.66 26.21
CA VAL A 193 -12.25 -6.31 26.44
C VAL A 193 -11.84 -5.66 25.13
N LEU A 194 -11.06 -6.36 24.31
CA LEU A 194 -10.59 -5.83 23.01
C LEU A 194 -11.76 -5.57 22.03
N LYS A 195 -12.81 -6.40 22.03
CA LYS A 195 -14.01 -6.18 21.21
C LYS A 195 -14.72 -4.88 21.58
N LYS A 196 -14.84 -4.56 22.87
CA LYS A 196 -15.41 -3.29 23.34
C LYS A 196 -14.57 -2.09 22.90
N GLU A 197 -13.25 -2.20 22.97
CA GLU A 197 -12.33 -1.14 22.52
C GLU A 197 -12.40 -0.91 21.01
N SER A 198 -12.68 -1.94 20.21
CA SER A 198 -12.84 -1.83 18.75
C SER A 198 -14.19 -1.24 18.29
N GLY A 199 -15.06 -0.82 19.22
CA GLY A 199 -16.40 -0.31 18.89
C GLY A 199 -17.39 -1.40 18.45
N GLY A 200 -17.07 -2.67 18.72
CA GLY A 200 -18.00 -3.78 18.53
C GLY A 200 -19.03 -3.77 19.66
N GLU A 201 -20.10 -3.00 19.49
CA GLU A 201 -21.30 -3.21 20.29
C GLU A 201 -21.94 -4.56 19.97
N ARG A 202 -22.64 -5.06 20.99
CA ARG A 202 -23.13 -6.43 21.17
C ARG A 202 -24.14 -6.88 20.11
#